data_AF-A0A7Y0JJH2-F1
#
_entry.id   AF-A0A7Y0JJH2-F1
#
_cell.length_a   1.000
_cell.length_b   1.000
_cell.length_c   1.000
_cell.angle_alpha   90.00
_cell.angle_beta   90.00
_cell.angle_gamma   90.00
#
_symmetry.space_group_name_H-M   'P 1'
#
loop_
_entity.id
_entity.type
_entity.pdbx_description
1 polymer ?
#
loop_
_entity_poly.entity_id
_entity_poly.type
_entity_poly.pdbx_seq_one_letter_code
_entity_poly.pdbx_strand_id
1 'polypeptide(L)'
;MRATYRALAGLIALGVVVQAALIAAAWFTVLHNADNGSVFDKNTGYNWAQIGHSVVGLMLIPLFSIILLIVSFFVRVPGGVKWALITFGVVVLQILFAIFGFGAPIVGLLHGLNAFAVAGVASVAMRKARLAEQPAPATQPAPIA
;
A
#
# COMPACT_ATOMS: atom_id res chain seq x y z
N MET A 1 -11.72 17.38 2.14
CA MET A 1 -11.55 15.91 2.02
C MET A 1 -10.77 15.43 0.80
N ARG A 2 -10.68 16.17 -0.33
CA ARG A 2 -9.88 15.72 -1.49
C ARG A 2 -8.39 15.53 -1.13
N ALA A 3 -7.84 16.48 -0.37
CA ALA A 3 -6.47 16.38 0.14
C ALA A 3 -6.28 15.18 1.08
N THR A 4 -7.26 14.94 1.98
CA THR A 4 -7.27 13.77 2.89
C THR A 4 -7.29 12.46 2.10
N TYR A 5 -8.17 12.32 1.12
CA TYR A 5 -8.24 11.16 0.23
C TYR A 5 -6.91 10.96 -0.50
N ARG A 6 -6.35 12.03 -1.07
CA ARG A 6 -5.07 12.00 -1.78
C ARG A 6 -3.92 11.57 -0.86
N ALA A 7 -3.87 12.12 0.36
CA ALA A 7 -2.86 11.79 1.35
C ALA A 7 -2.96 10.33 1.79
N LEU A 8 -4.16 9.83 2.12
CA LEU A 8 -4.39 8.43 2.50
C LEU A 8 -3.97 7.47 1.40
N ALA A 9 -4.38 7.73 0.16
CA ALA A 9 -3.97 6.92 -1.00
C ALA A 9 -2.45 6.93 -1.20
N GLY A 10 -1.81 8.10 -1.03
CA GLY A 10 -0.34 8.22 -1.08
C GLY A 10 0.36 7.46 0.05
N LEU A 11 -0.17 7.52 1.28
CA LEU A 11 0.37 6.80 2.44
C LEU A 11 0.29 5.28 2.28
N ILE A 12 -0.75 4.76 1.65
CA ILE A 12 -0.86 3.32 1.31
C ILE A 12 0.26 2.93 0.33
N ALA A 13 0.44 3.69 -0.76
CA ALA A 13 1.50 3.42 -1.73
C ALA A 13 2.89 3.52 -1.11
N LEU A 14 3.15 4.56 -0.30
CA LEU A 14 4.40 4.72 0.44
C LEU A 14 4.63 3.59 1.44
N GLY A 15 3.57 3.13 2.13
CA GLY A 15 3.64 2.00 3.04
C GLY A 15 4.16 0.72 2.38
N VAL A 16 3.80 0.48 1.11
CA VAL A 16 4.36 -0.65 0.33
C VAL A 16 5.86 -0.48 0.09
N VAL A 17 6.32 0.73 -0.24
CA VAL A 17 7.76 1.02 -0.42
C VAL A 17 8.52 0.78 0.88
N VAL A 18 7.98 1.24 2.01
CA VAL A 18 8.55 1.01 3.33
C VAL A 18 8.60 -0.49 3.64
N GLN A 19 7.54 -1.26 3.34
CA GLN A 19 7.54 -2.72 3.51
C GLN A 19 8.60 -3.41 2.65
N ALA A 20 8.84 -2.96 1.42
CA ALA A 20 9.87 -3.50 0.54
C ALA A 20 11.28 -3.25 1.09
N ALA A 21 11.54 -2.06 1.64
CA ALA A 21 12.80 -1.76 2.32
C ALA A 21 12.99 -2.62 3.58
N LEU A 22 11.93 -2.80 4.37
CA LEU A 22 11.96 -3.60 5.60
C LEU A 22 12.18 -5.09 5.31
N ILE A 23 11.56 -5.65 4.27
CA ILE A 23 11.79 -7.07 3.95
C ILE A 23 13.21 -7.31 3.41
N ALA A 24 13.79 -6.35 2.71
CA ALA A 24 15.20 -6.40 2.32
C ALA A 24 16.11 -6.36 3.56
N ALA A 25 15.92 -5.38 4.46
CA ALA A 25 16.68 -5.28 5.70
C ALA A 25 16.55 -6.55 6.59
N ALA A 26 15.35 -7.11 6.65
CA ALA A 26 15.06 -8.37 7.35
C ALA A 26 15.91 -9.51 6.82
N TRP A 27 15.91 -9.73 5.50
CA TRP A 27 16.66 -10.84 4.90
C TRP A 27 18.17 -10.63 4.93
N PHE A 28 18.66 -9.40 4.72
CA PHE A 28 20.09 -9.12 4.89
C PHE A 28 20.56 -9.33 6.33
N THR A 29 19.71 -9.04 7.33
CA THR A 29 20.01 -9.36 8.73
C THR A 29 20.09 -10.87 8.97
N VAL A 30 19.15 -11.65 8.41
CA VAL A 30 19.16 -13.12 8.49
C VAL A 30 20.42 -13.69 7.86
N LEU A 31 20.77 -13.26 6.64
CA LEU A 31 21.95 -13.71 5.93
C LEU A 31 23.24 -13.38 6.69
N HIS A 32 23.38 -12.14 7.16
CA HIS A 32 24.55 -11.74 7.96
C HIS A 32 24.71 -12.58 9.23
N ASN A 33 23.60 -12.85 9.94
CA ASN A 33 23.64 -13.67 11.13
C ASN A 33 23.95 -15.14 10.82
N ALA A 34 23.46 -15.66 9.69
CA ALA A 34 23.76 -17.01 9.22
C ALA A 34 25.25 -17.16 8.88
N ASP A 35 25.84 -16.18 8.17
CA ASP A 35 27.28 -16.15 7.87
C ASP A 35 28.13 -16.12 9.15
N ASN A 36 27.61 -15.53 10.23
CA ASN A 36 28.22 -15.50 11.55
C ASN A 36 27.91 -16.74 12.42
N GLY A 37 27.29 -17.78 11.86
CA GLY A 37 27.05 -19.07 12.52
C GLY A 37 25.71 -19.22 13.22
N SER A 38 24.75 -18.30 13.02
CA SER A 38 23.40 -18.47 13.57
C SER A 38 22.62 -19.56 12.80
N VAL A 39 21.87 -20.39 13.54
CA VAL A 39 20.95 -21.39 12.99
C VAL A 39 19.52 -20.91 13.16
N PHE A 40 18.73 -20.96 12.09
CA PHE A 40 17.33 -20.52 12.07
C PHE A 40 16.38 -21.71 12.04
N ASP A 41 15.42 -21.72 12.96
CA ASP A 41 14.38 -22.73 13.08
C ASP A 41 13.04 -22.09 13.51
N LYS A 42 12.02 -22.93 13.77
CA LYS A 42 10.69 -22.48 14.22
C LYS A 42 10.68 -21.75 15.57
N ASN A 43 11.74 -21.86 16.37
CA ASN A 43 11.87 -21.19 17.67
C ASN A 43 12.59 -19.85 17.53
N THR A 44 13.10 -19.54 16.34
CA THR A 44 13.76 -18.27 16.06
C THR A 44 12.73 -17.17 15.96
N GLY A 45 12.87 -16.15 16.80
CA GLY A 45 11.98 -14.98 16.79
C GLY A 45 12.19 -14.10 15.55
N TYR A 46 11.21 -13.23 15.30
CA TYR A 46 11.33 -12.22 14.25
C TYR A 46 12.33 -11.13 14.63
N ASN A 47 13.15 -10.71 13.66
CA ASN A 47 13.97 -9.52 13.81
C ASN A 47 13.14 -8.24 13.67
N TRP A 48 13.72 -7.10 14.06
CA TRP A 48 13.03 -5.80 14.08
C TRP A 48 12.43 -5.42 12.71
N ALA A 49 13.07 -5.79 11.61
CA ALA A 49 12.63 -5.45 10.26
C ALA A 49 11.48 -6.35 9.79
N GLN A 50 11.47 -7.63 10.18
CA GLN A 50 10.32 -8.53 9.98
C GLN A 50 9.11 -8.05 10.78
N ILE A 51 9.32 -7.61 12.02
CA ILE A 51 8.26 -7.00 12.85
C ILE A 51 7.76 -5.73 12.17
N GLY A 52 8.66 -4.84 11.72
CA GLY A 52 8.30 -3.62 11.03
C GLY A 52 7.48 -3.89 9.76
N HIS A 53 7.91 -4.83 8.92
CA HIS A 53 7.18 -5.23 7.72
C HIS A 53 5.75 -5.68 8.07
N SER A 54 5.63 -6.54 9.09
CA SER A 54 4.35 -7.03 9.59
C SER A 54 3.44 -5.93 10.14
N VAL A 55 3.97 -4.98 10.91
CA VAL A 55 3.20 -3.85 11.47
C VAL A 55 2.68 -2.95 10.35
N VAL A 56 3.52 -2.60 9.38
CA VAL A 56 3.08 -1.75 8.27
C VAL A 56 2.03 -2.48 7.41
N GLY A 57 2.25 -3.77 7.12
CA GLY A 57 1.38 -4.58 6.26
C GLY A 57 0.06 -5.01 6.88
N LEU A 58 0.02 -5.32 8.18
CA LEU A 58 -1.18 -5.82 8.87
C LEU A 58 -1.92 -4.76 9.68
N MET A 59 -1.28 -3.63 10.01
CA MET A 59 -1.94 -2.57 10.78
C MET A 59 -2.09 -1.28 9.96
N LEU A 60 -0.99 -0.66 9.53
CA LEU A 60 -1.04 0.68 8.96
C LEU A 60 -1.72 0.73 7.59
N ILE A 61 -1.31 -0.11 6.63
CA ILE A 61 -1.93 -0.14 5.30
C ILE A 61 -3.42 -0.50 5.37
N PRO A 62 -3.84 -1.55 6.12
CA PRO A 62 -5.26 -1.87 6.26
C PRO A 62 -6.06 -0.73 6.89
N LEU A 63 -5.55 -0.12 7.96
CA LEU A 63 -6.17 1.03 8.61
C LEU A 63 -6.37 2.19 7.61
N PHE A 64 -5.33 2.58 6.89
CA PHE A 64 -5.42 3.65 5.89
C PHE A 64 -6.37 3.30 4.74
N SER A 65 -6.42 2.04 4.31
CA SER A 65 -7.36 1.60 3.26
C SER A 65 -8.82 1.68 3.69
N ILE A 66 -9.11 1.34 4.95
CA ILE A 66 -10.45 1.46 5.54
C ILE A 66 -10.84 2.94 5.66
N ILE A 67 -9.95 3.78 6.18
CA ILE A 67 -10.21 5.22 6.28
C ILE A 67 -10.39 5.84 4.89
N LEU A 68 -9.58 5.44 3.90
CA LEU A 68 -9.73 5.88 2.51
C LEU A 68 -11.11 5.51 1.97
N LEU A 69 -11.57 4.27 2.21
CA LEU A 69 -12.89 3.81 1.81
C LEU A 69 -14.00 4.62 2.48
N ILE A 70 -13.93 4.85 3.79
CA ILE A 70 -14.90 5.68 4.51
C ILE A 70 -14.93 7.09 3.93
N VAL A 71 -13.77 7.74 3.79
CA VAL A 71 -13.65 9.10 3.23
C VAL A 71 -14.16 9.17 1.79
N SER A 72 -14.05 8.09 1.02
CA SER A 72 -14.47 8.05 -0.39
C SER A 72 -15.96 8.35 -0.59
N PHE A 73 -16.81 8.00 0.38
CA PHE A 73 -18.25 8.27 0.33
C PHE A 73 -18.60 9.75 0.53
N PHE A 74 -17.70 10.53 1.13
CA PHE A 74 -17.93 11.94 1.46
C PHE A 74 -17.20 12.92 0.54
N VAL A 75 -16.42 12.41 -0.42
CA VAL A 75 -15.59 13.26 -1.30
C VAL A 75 -16.08 13.23 -2.75
N ARG A 76 -16.15 14.41 -3.37
CA ARG A 76 -16.46 14.54 -4.81
C ARG A 76 -15.20 14.31 -5.64
N VAL A 77 -14.72 13.08 -5.72
CA VAL A 77 -13.70 12.62 -6.67
C VAL A 77 -14.37 11.72 -7.70
N PRO A 78 -14.27 11.99 -9.02
CA PRO A 78 -14.84 11.12 -10.05
C PRO A 78 -14.30 9.68 -9.92
N GLY A 79 -15.21 8.74 -9.63
CA GLY A 79 -14.86 7.33 -9.37
C GLY A 79 -14.12 7.08 -8.06
N GLY A 80 -14.14 8.02 -7.10
CA GLY A 80 -13.43 7.90 -5.81
C GLY A 80 -13.79 6.64 -5.04
N VAL A 81 -15.10 6.36 -4.86
CA VAL A 81 -15.58 5.15 -4.19
C VAL A 81 -15.08 3.88 -4.89
N LYS A 82 -15.14 3.83 -6.23
CA LYS A 82 -14.65 2.68 -7.01
C LYS A 82 -13.17 2.41 -6.72
N TRP A 83 -12.32 3.44 -6.80
CA TRP A 83 -10.89 3.25 -6.59
C TRP A 83 -10.53 2.94 -5.14
N ALA A 84 -11.27 3.49 -4.17
CA ALA A 84 -11.09 3.13 -2.76
C ALA A 84 -11.51 1.67 -2.49
N LEU A 85 -12.62 1.19 -3.08
CA LEU A 85 -13.04 -0.21 -3.00
C LEU A 85 -12.04 -1.16 -3.62
N ILE A 86 -11.51 -0.83 -4.82
CA ILE A 86 -10.47 -1.66 -5.46
C ILE A 86 -9.22 -1.68 -4.58
N THR A 87 -8.79 -0.53 -4.05
CA THR A 87 -7.62 -0.43 -3.15
C THR A 87 -7.81 -1.31 -1.92
N PHE A 88 -8.96 -1.22 -1.26
CA PHE A 88 -9.30 -2.07 -0.11
C PHE A 88 -9.32 -3.56 -0.48
N GLY A 89 -9.93 -3.91 -1.61
CA GLY A 89 -10.00 -5.29 -2.09
C GLY A 89 -8.62 -5.90 -2.34
N VAL A 90 -7.70 -5.17 -3.00
CA VAL A 90 -6.33 -5.66 -3.21
C VAL A 90 -5.51 -5.71 -1.92
N VAL A 91 -5.80 -4.87 -0.93
CA VAL A 91 -5.20 -4.96 0.42
C VAL A 91 -5.69 -6.21 1.16
N VAL A 92 -6.99 -6.53 1.09
CA VAL A 92 -7.53 -7.77 1.67
C VAL A 92 -6.86 -8.98 1.02
N LEU A 93 -6.76 -9.00 -0.32
CA LEU A 93 -6.07 -10.06 -1.04
C LEU A 93 -4.60 -10.18 -0.64
N GLN A 94 -3.92 -9.05 -0.40
CA GLN A 94 -2.53 -9.02 0.07
C GLN A 94 -2.35 -9.78 1.39
N ILE A 95 -3.26 -9.55 2.34
CA ILE A 95 -3.24 -10.19 3.67
C ILE A 95 -3.49 -11.69 3.53
N LEU A 96 -4.45 -12.08 2.69
CA LEU A 96 -4.73 -13.50 2.44
C LEU A 96 -3.50 -14.21 1.86
N PHE A 97 -2.85 -13.62 0.85
CA PHE A 97 -1.61 -14.20 0.31
C PHE A 97 -0.48 -14.25 1.34
N ALA A 98 -0.39 -13.28 2.27
CA ALA A 98 0.60 -13.31 3.34
C ALA A 98 0.38 -14.53 4.26
N ILE A 99 -0.87 -14.72 4.73
CA ILE A 99 -1.24 -15.79 5.65
C ILE A 99 -1.05 -17.17 4.99
N PHE A 100 -1.57 -17.35 3.79
CA PHE A 100 -1.43 -18.62 3.07
C PHE A 100 0.00 -18.89 2.58
N GLY A 101 0.82 -17.85 2.44
CA GLY A 101 2.24 -17.95 2.09
C GLY A 101 3.07 -18.77 3.09
N PHE A 102 2.70 -18.77 4.38
CA PHE A 102 3.36 -19.60 5.39
C PHE A 102 3.13 -21.10 5.18
N GLY A 103 2.00 -21.50 4.58
CA GLY A 103 1.70 -22.90 4.27
C GLY A 103 2.19 -23.35 2.89
N ALA A 104 2.29 -22.43 1.94
CA ALA A 104 2.74 -22.70 0.57
C ALA A 104 3.65 -21.55 0.09
N PRO A 105 4.99 -21.73 0.07
CA PRO A 105 5.93 -20.66 -0.28
C PRO A 105 5.67 -19.97 -1.63
N ILE A 106 5.14 -20.72 -2.61
CA ILE A 106 4.78 -20.18 -3.92
C ILE A 106 3.66 -19.11 -3.83
N VAL A 107 2.79 -19.18 -2.84
CA VAL A 107 1.77 -18.14 -2.57
C VAL A 107 2.43 -16.85 -2.05
N GLY A 108 3.60 -16.96 -1.40
CA GLY A 108 4.43 -15.81 -1.04
C GLY A 108 4.88 -14.98 -2.25
N LEU A 109 5.07 -15.61 -3.42
CA LEU A 109 5.32 -14.88 -4.67
C LEU A 109 4.11 -14.02 -5.08
N LEU A 110 2.89 -14.57 -4.95
CA LEU A 110 1.65 -13.82 -5.22
C LEU A 110 1.49 -12.64 -4.27
N HIS A 111 1.88 -12.80 -3.00
CA HIS A 111 1.96 -11.70 -2.04
C HIS A 111 2.93 -10.60 -2.53
N GLY A 112 4.14 -10.96 -2.96
CA GLY A 112 5.10 -9.99 -3.51
C GLY A 112 4.56 -9.25 -4.74
N LEU A 113 3.93 -9.97 -5.67
CA LEU A 113 3.33 -9.38 -6.88
C LEU A 113 2.14 -8.47 -6.57
N ASN A 114 1.24 -8.90 -5.67
CA ASN A 114 0.07 -8.13 -5.30
C ASN A 114 0.44 -6.87 -4.48
N ALA A 115 1.60 -6.82 -3.84
CA ALA A 115 2.11 -5.59 -3.22
C ALA A 115 2.25 -4.45 -4.25
N PHE A 116 2.75 -4.76 -5.45
CA PHE A 116 2.80 -3.79 -6.55
C PHE A 116 1.42 -3.39 -7.04
N ALA A 117 0.44 -4.32 -7.02
CA ALA A 117 -0.94 -4.01 -7.33
C ALA A 117 -1.55 -3.03 -6.31
N VAL A 118 -1.30 -3.24 -5.00
CA VAL A 118 -1.71 -2.31 -3.93
C VAL A 118 -1.11 -0.92 -4.18
N ALA A 119 0.20 -0.83 -4.39
CA ALA A 119 0.87 0.45 -4.65
C ALA A 119 0.36 1.14 -5.91
N GLY A 120 0.18 0.38 -7.00
CA GLY A 120 -0.30 0.88 -8.29
C GLY A 120 -1.74 1.41 -8.21
N VAL A 121 -2.66 0.63 -7.66
CA VAL A 121 -4.07 1.02 -7.51
C VAL A 121 -4.21 2.23 -6.58
N ALA A 122 -3.49 2.23 -5.45
CA ALA A 122 -3.48 3.38 -4.54
C ALA A 122 -2.92 4.65 -5.22
N SER A 123 -1.89 4.50 -6.05
CA SER A 123 -1.34 5.61 -6.84
C SER A 123 -2.34 6.15 -7.87
N VAL A 124 -3.15 5.28 -8.49
CA VAL A 124 -4.25 5.72 -9.37
C VAL A 124 -5.30 6.50 -8.58
N ALA A 125 -5.71 6.00 -7.40
CA ALA A 125 -6.63 6.71 -6.52
C ALA A 125 -6.10 8.11 -6.14
N MET A 126 -4.83 8.19 -5.74
CA MET A 126 -4.14 9.45 -5.43
C MET A 126 -4.16 10.41 -6.63
N ARG A 127 -3.83 9.94 -7.84
CA ARG A 127 -3.83 10.74 -9.06
C ARG A 127 -5.23 11.28 -9.39
N LYS A 128 -6.28 10.47 -9.24
CA LYS A 128 -7.66 10.89 -9.46
C LYS A 128 -8.07 12.03 -8.53
N ALA A 129 -7.68 11.96 -7.26
CA ALA A 129 -7.93 13.03 -6.31
C ALA A 129 -7.17 14.32 -6.67
N ARG A 130 -5.90 14.22 -7.09
CA ARG A 130 -5.10 15.37 -7.53
C ARG A 130 -5.72 16.07 -8.75
N LEU A 131 -6.20 15.30 -9.74
CA LEU A 131 -6.87 15.87 -10.91
C LEU A 131 -8.19 16.56 -10.54
N ALA A 132 -8.92 16.03 -9.56
CA ALA A 132 -10.14 16.66 -9.05
C ALA A 132 -9.87 17.94 -8.23
N GLU A 133 -8.63 18.22 -7.82
CA GLU A 133 -8.25 19.45 -7.12
C GLU A 133 -7.88 20.59 -8.08
N GLN A 134 -7.61 20.31 -9.36
CA GLN A 134 -7.22 21.33 -10.32
C GLN A 134 -8.42 22.24 -10.66
N PRO A 135 -8.26 23.59 -10.59
CA PRO A 135 -9.27 24.51 -11.08
C PRO A 135 -9.57 24.27 -12.56
N ALA A 136 -10.82 24.45 -12.98
CA ALA A 136 -11.15 24.45 -14.40
C ALA A 136 -10.30 25.50 -15.13
N PRO A 137 -9.83 25.24 -16.37
CA PRO A 137 -9.14 26.24 -17.16
C PRO A 137 -9.99 27.51 -17.23
N ALA A 138 -9.40 28.67 -16.93
CA ALA A 138 -10.09 29.93 -17.12
C ALA A 138 -10.48 30.03 -18.60
N THR A 139 -11.79 30.07 -18.88
CA THR A 139 -12.30 30.43 -20.20
C THR A 139 -11.77 31.82 -20.53
N GLN A 140 -10.81 31.89 -21.46
CA GLN A 140 -10.37 33.17 -21.99
C GLN A 140 -11.58 33.80 -22.69
N PRO A 141 -11.90 35.09 -22.42
CA PRO A 141 -12.92 35.80 -23.17
C PRO A 141 -12.59 35.72 -24.67
N ALA A 142 -13.61 35.49 -25.49
CA ALA A 142 -13.45 35.53 -26.94
C ALA A 142 -12.85 36.90 -27.35
N PRO A 143 -11.90 36.95 -28.29
CA PRO A 143 -11.33 38.21 -28.76
C PRO A 143 -12.47 39.09 -29.29
N ILE A 144 -12.50 40.34 -28.79
CA ILE A 144 -13.43 41.36 -29.25
C ILE A 144 -12.98 41.72 -30.67
N ALA A 145 -13.83 41.45 -31.67
CA ALA A 145 -13.60 41.77 -33.07
C ALA A 145 -13.94 43.25 -33.35
#